data_AF-A0A0A2V9B1-F1
#
_entry.id   AF-A0A0A2V9B1-F1
#
_cell.length_a   1.000
_cell.length_b   1.000
_cell.length_c   1.000
_cell.angle_alpha   90.00
_cell.angle_beta   90.00
_cell.angle_gamma   90.00
#
_symmetry.space_group_name_H-M   'P 1'
#
loop_
_entity.id
_entity.type
_entity.pdbx_description
1 polymer ?
#
loop_
_entity_poly.entity_id
_entity_poly.type
_entity_poly.pdbx_seq_one_letter_code
_entity_poly.pdbx_strand_id
1 'polypeptide(L)'
;MFWPILTSFTLLTTVSALDSIDYPLLADIPLRDDFNGLPIPVKFADHTPDSIKTEHVNIEYWGSGIIEGTVFDNLSMQVTPNNHDRALTAPQEGYFDHNTYKTLRIVSEKYEFMYTVWCNGEHELYDMKRDPYQTFNLYAKQPQCSSYNIAQLVKRLDTLVLTLKNCQGDSCRHPWKAMFPSGEVTSLQHALATSYDEFFSSQPWVSFDECTQGYIPELEGPARPYLYQGSFARDAELRDEHWI
;
A
#
# COMPACT_ATOMS: atom_id res chain seq x y z
N MET A 1 -32.27 26.78 14.23
CA MET A 1 -30.97 26.56 14.89
C MET A 1 -30.45 25.23 14.32
N PHE A 2 -29.65 25.29 13.25
CA PHE A 2 -29.10 24.10 12.62
C PHE A 2 -27.77 23.77 13.28
N TRP A 3 -27.68 22.60 13.88
CA TRP A 3 -26.44 22.00 14.34
C TRP A 3 -25.64 21.55 13.10
N PRO A 4 -24.36 21.87 12.95
CA PRO A 4 -23.57 21.31 11.85
C PRO A 4 -23.38 19.82 12.12
N ILE A 5 -23.71 19.03 11.12
CA ILE A 5 -23.43 17.60 11.03
C ILE A 5 -21.92 17.42 11.21
N LEU A 6 -21.52 16.58 12.18
CA LEU A 6 -20.16 16.07 12.28
C LEU A 6 -19.81 15.41 10.95
N THR A 7 -19.02 16.09 10.13
CA THR A 7 -18.30 15.46 9.03
C THR A 7 -17.37 14.44 9.66
N SER A 8 -17.58 13.15 9.35
CA SER A 8 -16.69 12.07 9.74
C SER A 8 -15.33 12.32 9.10
N PHE A 9 -14.37 12.84 9.87
CA PHE A 9 -12.99 12.96 9.43
C PHE A 9 -12.34 11.58 9.51
N THR A 10 -12.35 10.83 8.42
CA THR A 10 -11.52 9.62 8.31
C THR A 10 -10.11 10.07 7.95
N LEU A 11 -9.24 10.27 8.96
CA LEU A 11 -7.80 10.31 8.74
C LEU A 11 -7.29 8.87 8.66
N LEU A 12 -6.51 8.54 7.63
CA LEU A 12 -5.71 7.31 7.67
C LEU A 12 -4.40 7.62 8.38
N THR A 13 -4.13 6.85 9.44
CA THR A 13 -2.90 6.94 10.21
C THR A 13 -2.14 5.62 10.09
N THR A 14 -0.84 5.68 9.83
CA THR A 14 0.04 4.51 9.83
C THR A 14 0.89 4.47 11.09
N VAL A 15 1.46 3.30 11.40
CA VAL A 15 2.48 3.20 12.46
C VAL A 15 3.71 4.05 12.11
N SER A 16 4.05 4.22 10.84
CA SER A 16 5.12 5.14 10.40
C SER A 16 4.79 6.62 10.67
N ALA A 17 3.51 6.98 10.79
CA ALA A 17 3.11 8.29 11.27
C ALA A 17 3.32 8.46 12.79
N LEU A 18 3.58 7.37 13.53
CA LEU A 18 3.99 7.40 14.93
C LEU A 18 5.46 7.78 15.11
N ASP A 19 6.33 7.31 14.22
CA ASP A 19 7.73 7.78 14.19
C ASP A 19 7.80 9.27 13.79
N SER A 20 6.83 9.71 12.98
CA SER A 20 6.56 11.11 12.66
C SER A 20 5.55 11.78 13.61
N ILE A 21 5.16 11.17 14.74
CA ILE A 21 4.23 11.80 15.71
C ILE A 21 4.77 13.16 16.01
N ASP A 22 3.87 14.13 16.17
CA ASP A 22 4.00 15.51 16.60
C ASP A 22 5.04 15.82 17.71
N TYR A 23 5.84 14.90 18.26
CA TYR A 23 7.00 15.22 19.10
C TYR A 23 7.93 16.25 18.44
N PRO A 24 8.27 16.14 17.14
CA PRO A 24 8.99 17.18 16.44
C PRO A 24 8.19 18.48 16.30
N LEU A 25 6.89 18.45 15.97
CA LEU A 25 6.09 19.68 15.84
C LEU A 25 5.75 20.36 17.19
N LEU A 26 5.68 19.59 18.27
CA LEU A 26 5.46 20.03 19.66
C LEU A 26 6.76 20.52 20.30
N ALA A 27 7.91 20.02 19.82
CA ALA A 27 9.25 20.40 20.30
C ALA A 27 10.07 21.25 19.29
N ASP A 28 9.44 21.77 18.22
CA ASP A 28 10.10 22.54 17.14
C ASP A 28 11.30 21.82 16.47
N ILE A 29 11.26 20.49 16.36
CA ILE A 29 12.23 19.68 15.61
C ILE A 29 11.73 19.54 14.15
N PRO A 30 12.59 19.75 13.14
CA PRO A 30 12.21 19.54 11.75
C PRO A 30 11.92 18.05 11.49
N LEU A 31 10.91 17.78 10.65
CA LEU A 31 10.64 16.44 10.15
C LEU A 31 11.85 15.94 9.36
N ARG A 32 12.31 14.72 9.68
CA ARG A 32 13.38 14.09 8.93
C ARG A 32 12.89 13.69 7.54
N ASP A 33 13.78 13.84 6.57
CA ASP A 33 13.50 13.51 5.17
C ASP A 33 13.25 12.00 4.96
N ASP A 34 13.97 11.16 5.72
CA ASP A 34 13.88 9.69 5.69
C ASP A 34 12.64 9.08 6.36
N PHE A 35 11.76 9.90 6.95
CA PHE A 35 10.53 9.40 7.56
C PHE A 35 9.40 9.21 6.52
N ASN A 36 8.89 7.99 6.43
CA ASN A 36 7.88 7.63 5.42
C ASN A 36 6.47 8.12 5.75
N GLY A 37 6.20 8.48 7.02
CA GLY A 37 4.91 8.97 7.48
C GLY A 37 4.80 10.50 7.47
N LEU A 38 3.57 11.02 7.35
CA LEU A 38 3.27 12.42 7.64
C LEU A 38 2.98 12.61 9.14
N PRO A 39 3.35 13.75 9.73
CA PRO A 39 2.96 14.08 11.09
C PRO A 39 1.44 14.10 11.28
N ILE A 40 0.99 13.52 12.38
CA ILE A 40 -0.42 13.57 12.78
C ILE A 40 -0.68 14.95 13.40
N PRO A 41 -1.54 15.80 12.81
CA PRO A 41 -1.89 17.07 13.43
C PRO A 41 -2.67 16.80 14.71
N VAL A 42 -2.17 17.25 15.87
CA VAL A 42 -2.86 17.10 17.17
C VAL A 42 -3.51 18.40 17.65
N LYS A 43 -3.08 19.55 17.13
CA LYS A 43 -3.63 20.85 17.50
C LYS A 43 -4.78 21.21 16.57
N PHE A 44 -5.92 21.59 17.13
CA PHE A 44 -7.10 22.07 16.38
C PHE A 44 -6.78 23.15 15.33
N ALA A 45 -5.81 24.03 15.61
CA ALA A 45 -5.37 25.07 14.69
C ALA A 45 -4.68 24.52 13.42
N ASP A 46 -4.05 23.33 13.53
CA ASP A 46 -3.31 22.68 12.44
C ASP A 46 -4.22 21.76 11.60
N HIS A 47 -5.45 21.53 12.04
CA HIS A 47 -6.50 20.89 11.25
C HIS A 47 -7.10 21.89 10.24
N THR A 48 -6.28 22.31 9.27
CA THR A 48 -6.75 23.13 8.15
C THR A 48 -7.41 22.25 7.08
N PRO A 49 -8.36 22.77 6.28
CA PRO A 49 -8.86 22.06 5.09
C PRO A 49 -7.75 21.59 4.14
N ASP A 50 -6.62 22.32 4.13
CA ASP A 50 -5.40 22.05 3.35
C ASP A 50 -4.42 21.10 4.04
N SER A 51 -4.73 20.57 5.24
CA SER A 51 -3.88 19.57 5.89
C SER A 51 -3.82 18.36 4.96
N ILE A 52 -2.63 18.02 4.47
CA ILE A 52 -2.43 16.99 3.46
C ILE A 52 -3.06 15.68 3.95
N LYS A 53 -4.19 15.31 3.34
CA LYS A 53 -4.82 14.01 3.55
C LYS A 53 -4.16 13.04 2.59
N THR A 54 -3.31 12.15 3.10
CA THR A 54 -2.92 10.98 2.33
C THR A 54 -4.12 10.05 2.25
N GLU A 55 -4.46 9.65 1.03
CA GLU A 55 -5.53 8.68 0.83
C GLU A 55 -5.03 7.24 0.97
N HIS A 56 -3.73 7.00 0.87
CA HIS A 56 -3.14 5.67 0.85
C HIS A 56 -2.52 5.27 2.20
N VAL A 57 -2.54 3.98 2.47
CA VAL A 57 -1.72 3.29 3.47
C VAL A 57 -1.16 2.02 2.85
N ASN A 58 0.15 1.85 2.99
CA ASN A 58 0.85 0.63 2.62
C ASN A 58 0.92 -0.30 3.84
N ILE A 59 0.67 -1.58 3.64
CA ILE A 59 0.85 -2.66 4.62
C ILE A 59 1.66 -3.75 3.94
N GLU A 60 2.70 -4.22 4.61
CA GLU A 60 3.58 -5.26 4.08
C GLU A 60 3.80 -6.32 5.14
N TYR A 61 3.87 -7.56 4.69
CA TYR A 61 4.14 -8.68 5.57
C TYR A 61 5.01 -9.70 4.83
N TRP A 62 5.98 -10.24 5.55
CA TRP A 62 6.80 -11.35 5.09
C TRP A 62 6.78 -12.47 6.13
N GLY A 63 6.74 -13.69 5.63
CA GLY A 63 6.98 -14.89 6.42
C GLY A 63 5.74 -15.70 6.75
N SER A 64 5.86 -16.56 7.75
CA SER A 64 4.79 -17.50 8.10
C SER A 64 3.74 -16.87 9.01
N GLY A 65 2.46 -17.14 8.71
CA GLY A 65 1.36 -16.81 9.61
C GLY A 65 1.48 -17.53 10.96
N ILE A 66 1.25 -16.78 12.04
CA ILE A 66 1.19 -17.30 13.41
C ILE A 66 -0.28 -17.51 13.76
N ILE A 67 -0.61 -18.71 14.23
CA ILE A 67 -1.95 -19.04 14.71
C ILE A 67 -2.01 -18.74 16.20
N GLU A 68 -3.04 -18.00 16.61
CA GLU A 68 -3.36 -17.84 18.02
C GLU A 68 -4.17 -19.05 18.53
N GLY A 69 -3.63 -19.72 19.55
CA GLY A 69 -4.30 -20.84 20.22
C GLY A 69 -3.99 -22.21 19.63
N THR A 70 -4.25 -23.26 20.42
CA THR A 70 -3.70 -24.61 20.15
C THR A 70 -4.51 -25.48 19.20
N VAL A 71 -5.68 -25.00 18.77
CA VAL A 71 -6.65 -25.79 17.99
C VAL A 71 -6.12 -26.10 16.57
N PHE A 72 -5.25 -25.24 16.03
CA PHE A 72 -4.67 -25.39 14.70
C PHE A 72 -3.13 -25.39 14.71
N ASP A 73 -2.48 -25.74 15.84
CA ASP A 73 -1.02 -25.77 15.97
C ASP A 73 -0.31 -26.64 14.91
N ASN A 74 -1.04 -27.58 14.31
CA ASN A 74 -0.54 -28.43 13.23
C ASN A 74 -0.56 -27.75 11.85
N LEU A 75 -1.15 -26.56 11.71
CA LEU A 75 -1.19 -25.78 10.48
C LEU A 75 -0.14 -24.66 10.47
N SER A 76 0.32 -24.20 11.64
CA SER A 76 1.42 -23.26 11.79
C SER A 76 2.78 -23.96 11.73
N MET A 77 3.83 -23.24 11.31
CA MET A 77 5.22 -23.72 11.34
C MET A 77 5.55 -24.29 12.73
N GLN A 78 5.69 -25.62 12.84
CA GLN A 78 6.04 -26.27 14.10
C GLN A 78 7.50 -25.97 14.46
N VAL A 79 7.74 -24.86 15.16
CA VAL A 79 9.02 -24.65 15.85
C VAL A 79 9.06 -25.59 17.04
N THR A 80 9.57 -26.81 16.86
CA THR A 80 9.76 -27.73 17.98
C THR A 80 10.82 -27.18 18.95
N PRO A 81 10.52 -26.99 20.26
CA PRO A 81 11.38 -26.24 21.19
C PRO A 81 12.78 -26.83 21.45
N ASN A 82 13.02 -28.09 21.04
CA ASN A 82 14.22 -28.85 21.43
C ASN A 82 15.06 -29.36 20.24
N ASN A 83 14.81 -28.90 19.01
CA ASN A 83 15.65 -29.26 17.88
C ASN A 83 16.22 -28.01 17.23
N HIS A 84 17.35 -27.57 17.78
CA HIS A 84 18.19 -26.55 17.14
C HIS A 84 18.76 -27.01 15.77
N ASP A 85 18.61 -28.30 15.44
CA ASP A 85 19.11 -28.95 14.22
C ASP A 85 18.02 -29.35 13.20
N ARG A 86 16.73 -29.07 13.44
CA ARG A 86 15.64 -29.40 12.48
C ARG A 86 15.34 -28.31 11.46
N ALA A 87 16.21 -27.32 11.31
CA ALA A 87 16.06 -26.29 10.30
C ALA A 87 16.34 -26.76 8.85
N LEU A 88 16.74 -28.02 8.59
CA LEU A 88 17.30 -28.37 7.27
C LEU A 88 16.89 -29.71 6.63
N THR A 89 15.98 -30.50 7.21
CA THR A 89 15.60 -31.80 6.58
C THR A 89 14.14 -32.19 6.79
N ALA A 90 13.20 -31.59 6.05
CA ALA A 90 12.04 -32.23 5.40
C ALA A 90 10.89 -31.22 5.16
N PRO A 91 10.18 -31.33 4.02
CA PRO A 91 9.13 -30.40 3.61
C PRO A 91 7.84 -30.74 4.34
N GLN A 92 7.48 -29.92 5.32
CA GLN A 92 6.07 -29.70 5.62
C GLN A 92 5.89 -28.19 5.50
N GLU A 93 5.64 -27.75 4.26
CA GLU A 93 5.10 -26.41 4.03
C GLU A 93 3.80 -26.35 4.83
N GLY A 94 3.85 -25.67 5.98
CA GLY A 94 2.68 -25.30 6.73
C GLY A 94 1.77 -24.47 5.84
N TYR A 95 0.46 -24.58 6.06
CA TYR A 95 -0.52 -23.84 5.28
C TYR A 95 -0.27 -22.32 5.30
N PHE A 96 0.42 -21.84 6.34
CA PHE A 96 0.73 -20.44 6.55
C PHE A 96 2.16 -20.03 6.16
N ASP A 97 2.97 -20.89 5.53
CA ASP A 97 4.38 -20.58 5.24
C ASP A 97 4.59 -19.57 4.12
N HIS A 98 3.62 -19.44 3.22
CA HIS A 98 3.64 -18.48 2.11
C HIS A 98 2.66 -17.33 2.34
N ASN A 99 2.79 -16.64 3.48
CA ASN A 99 1.94 -15.52 3.85
C ASN A 99 2.60 -14.16 3.51
N THR A 100 3.49 -14.11 2.53
CA THR A 100 4.13 -12.85 2.10
C THR A 100 3.20 -12.09 1.16
N TYR A 101 2.88 -10.84 1.51
CA TYR A 101 1.99 -9.99 0.71
C TYR A 101 2.29 -8.50 0.88
N LYS A 102 1.80 -7.73 -0.09
CA LYS A 102 1.74 -6.26 -0.05
C LYS A 102 0.31 -5.80 -0.26
N THR A 103 -0.16 -4.94 0.62
CA THR A 103 -1.54 -4.44 0.63
C THR A 103 -1.57 -2.93 0.62
N LEU A 104 -2.39 -2.39 -0.27
CA LEU A 104 -2.77 -0.99 -0.31
C LEU A 104 -4.20 -0.84 0.20
N ARG A 105 -4.38 -0.02 1.24
CA ARG A 105 -5.69 0.55 1.55
C ARG A 105 -5.73 1.99 1.06
N ILE A 106 -6.74 2.33 0.27
CA ILE A 106 -6.93 3.69 -0.26
C ILE A 106 -8.31 4.22 0.06
N VAL A 107 -8.38 5.45 0.58
CA VAL A 107 -9.58 5.98 1.25
C VAL A 107 -9.80 7.43 0.85
N SER A 108 -11.02 7.70 0.40
CA SER A 108 -11.52 9.05 0.16
C SER A 108 -13.01 9.14 0.51
N GLU A 109 -13.57 10.34 0.40
CA GLU A 109 -15.02 10.53 0.52
C GLU A 109 -15.81 9.80 -0.57
N LYS A 110 -15.20 9.49 -1.72
CA LYS A 110 -15.86 8.89 -2.89
C LYS A 110 -15.63 7.38 -3.04
N TYR A 111 -14.49 6.87 -2.59
CA TYR A 111 -14.12 5.46 -2.69
C TYR A 111 -13.39 4.98 -1.44
N GLU A 112 -13.40 3.68 -1.24
CA GLU A 112 -12.53 3.03 -0.28
C GLU A 112 -12.21 1.62 -0.80
N PHE A 113 -10.94 1.33 -1.05
CA PHE A 113 -10.52 0.03 -1.54
C PHE A 113 -9.41 -0.56 -0.68
N MET A 114 -9.42 -1.88 -0.56
CA MET A 114 -8.28 -2.65 -0.06
C MET A 114 -7.86 -3.61 -1.17
N TYR A 115 -6.61 -3.49 -1.61
CA TYR A 115 -6.02 -4.29 -2.68
C TYR A 115 -4.76 -4.98 -2.17
N THR A 116 -4.71 -6.31 -2.31
CA THR A 116 -3.59 -7.13 -1.85
C THR A 116 -3.02 -7.92 -3.02
N VAL A 117 -1.69 -7.96 -3.09
CA VAL A 117 -0.92 -8.84 -3.98
C VAL A 117 -0.11 -9.79 -3.11
N TRP A 118 -0.31 -11.09 -3.33
CA TRP A 118 0.38 -12.16 -2.62
C TRP A 118 1.60 -12.62 -3.42
N CYS A 119 2.61 -13.15 -2.73
CA CYS A 119 3.84 -13.63 -3.36
C CYS A 119 3.62 -14.79 -4.35
N ASN A 120 2.54 -15.55 -4.17
CA ASN A 120 2.12 -16.62 -5.07
C ASN A 120 1.37 -16.12 -6.32
N GLY A 121 1.23 -14.79 -6.50
CA GLY A 121 0.52 -14.17 -7.61
C GLY A 121 -1.00 -14.06 -7.43
N GLU A 122 -1.54 -14.47 -6.29
CA GLU A 122 -2.95 -14.25 -5.96
C GLU A 122 -3.21 -12.79 -5.62
N HIS A 123 -4.46 -12.39 -5.82
CA HIS A 123 -4.88 -11.00 -5.70
C HIS A 123 -6.24 -10.89 -5.03
N GLU A 124 -6.37 -9.87 -4.20
CA GLU A 124 -7.62 -9.53 -3.53
C GLU A 124 -7.96 -8.07 -3.75
N LEU A 125 -9.23 -7.79 -4.03
CA LEU A 125 -9.74 -6.44 -4.15
C LEU A 125 -11.10 -6.35 -3.47
N TYR A 126 -11.21 -5.46 -2.50
CA TYR A 126 -12.44 -5.20 -1.77
C TYR A 126 -12.85 -3.73 -1.89
N ASP A 127 -14.14 -3.49 -2.18
CA ASP A 127 -14.76 -2.18 -2.02
C ASP A 127 -15.21 -2.05 -0.57
N MET A 128 -14.40 -1.40 0.25
CA MET A 128 -14.57 -1.32 1.70
C MET A 128 -15.83 -0.54 2.10
N LYS A 129 -16.38 0.31 1.21
CA LYS A 129 -17.65 0.99 1.47
C LYS A 129 -18.85 0.06 1.32
N ARG A 130 -18.76 -0.91 0.41
CA ARG A 130 -19.84 -1.88 0.13
C ARG A 130 -19.69 -3.18 0.91
N ASP A 131 -18.46 -3.59 1.15
CA ASP A 131 -18.07 -4.82 1.83
C ASP A 131 -17.04 -4.52 2.93
N PRO A 132 -17.45 -3.85 4.02
CA PRO A 132 -16.55 -3.50 5.12
C PRO A 132 -15.97 -4.72 5.84
N TYR A 133 -16.56 -5.90 5.64
CA TYR A 133 -16.13 -7.17 6.22
C TYR A 133 -15.27 -8.02 5.27
N GLN A 134 -14.96 -7.52 4.06
CA GLN A 134 -14.01 -8.14 3.12
C GLN A 134 -14.38 -9.58 2.75
N THR A 135 -15.68 -9.84 2.57
CA THR A 135 -16.21 -11.17 2.28
C THR A 135 -16.32 -11.47 0.79
N PHE A 136 -16.27 -10.46 -0.07
CA PHE A 136 -16.47 -10.58 -1.50
C PHE A 136 -15.32 -9.98 -2.31
N ASN A 137 -14.36 -10.83 -2.68
CA ASN A 137 -13.25 -10.45 -3.53
C ASN A 137 -13.72 -10.10 -4.95
N LEU A 138 -13.52 -8.84 -5.34
CA LEU A 138 -13.86 -8.26 -6.64
C LEU A 138 -12.84 -8.58 -7.74
N TYR A 139 -11.65 -9.07 -7.38
CA TYR A 139 -10.60 -9.38 -8.35
C TYR A 139 -11.09 -10.40 -9.37
N ALA A 140 -10.83 -10.13 -10.66
CA ALA A 140 -11.29 -10.93 -11.80
C ALA A 140 -12.81 -11.18 -11.87
N LYS A 141 -13.64 -10.41 -11.15
CA LYS A 141 -15.10 -10.47 -11.24
C LYS A 141 -15.64 -9.59 -12.37
N GLN A 142 -16.82 -9.97 -12.84
CA GLN A 142 -17.49 -9.33 -13.97
C GLN A 142 -18.01 -7.92 -13.61
N PRO A 143 -18.19 -7.02 -14.60
CA PRO A 143 -18.52 -5.61 -14.39
C PRO A 143 -19.78 -5.34 -13.57
N GLN A 144 -20.78 -6.23 -13.58
CA GLN A 144 -22.03 -6.03 -12.82
C GLN A 144 -21.85 -5.97 -11.30
N CYS A 145 -20.70 -6.40 -10.77
CA CYS A 145 -20.42 -6.40 -9.34
C CYS A 145 -19.80 -5.07 -8.84
N SER A 146 -19.46 -4.14 -9.74
CA SER A 146 -18.84 -2.86 -9.37
C SER A 146 -19.25 -1.73 -10.31
N SER A 147 -19.24 -0.50 -9.82
CA SER A 147 -19.40 0.69 -10.67
C SER A 147 -18.11 1.07 -11.38
N TYR A 148 -17.01 0.40 -11.05
CA TYR A 148 -15.69 0.63 -11.62
C TYR A 148 -15.36 -0.45 -12.64
N ASN A 149 -14.59 -0.08 -13.67
CA ASN A 149 -13.92 -1.07 -14.51
C ASN A 149 -12.80 -1.71 -13.68
N ILE A 150 -13.04 -2.93 -13.19
CA ILE A 150 -12.14 -3.63 -12.27
C ILE A 150 -10.74 -3.81 -12.87
N ALA A 151 -10.63 -4.16 -14.15
CA ALA A 151 -9.32 -4.33 -14.79
C ALA A 151 -8.50 -3.03 -14.78
N GLN A 152 -9.14 -1.90 -15.07
CA GLN A 152 -8.50 -0.59 -15.07
C GLN A 152 -8.18 -0.10 -13.65
N LEU A 153 -9.07 -0.37 -12.69
CA LEU A 153 -8.85 -0.04 -11.28
C LEU A 153 -7.65 -0.81 -10.72
N VAL A 154 -7.59 -2.13 -10.96
CA VAL A 154 -6.49 -2.99 -10.54
C VAL A 154 -5.16 -2.46 -11.06
N LYS A 155 -5.05 -2.10 -12.34
CA LYS A 155 -3.81 -1.53 -12.90
C LYS A 155 -3.28 -0.31 -12.14
N ARG A 156 -4.17 0.56 -11.68
CA ARG A 156 -3.80 1.78 -10.92
C ARG A 156 -3.41 1.47 -9.49
N LEU A 157 -4.17 0.59 -8.83
CA LEU A 157 -3.87 0.16 -7.47
C LEU A 157 -2.54 -0.60 -7.43
N ASP A 158 -2.31 -1.47 -8.41
CA ASP A 158 -1.07 -2.24 -8.55
C ASP A 158 0.15 -1.34 -8.78
N THR A 159 0.02 -0.36 -9.68
CA THR A 159 1.07 0.64 -9.87
C THR A 159 1.32 1.45 -8.59
N LEU A 160 0.28 1.76 -7.82
CA LEU A 160 0.44 2.47 -6.55
C LEU A 160 1.13 1.57 -5.50
N VAL A 161 0.83 0.28 -5.43
CA VAL A 161 1.57 -0.69 -4.59
C VAL A 161 3.04 -0.75 -5.03
N LEU A 162 3.32 -0.83 -6.33
CA LEU A 162 4.67 -0.79 -6.90
C LEU A 162 5.41 0.51 -6.53
N THR A 163 4.69 1.63 -6.44
CA THR A 163 5.22 2.92 -6.00
C THR A 163 5.48 2.95 -4.50
N LEU A 164 4.78 2.15 -3.70
CA LEU A 164 4.92 2.16 -2.24
C LEU A 164 5.89 1.10 -1.72
N LYS A 165 6.14 0.03 -2.49
CA LYS A 165 6.89 -1.12 -1.99
C LYS A 165 8.35 -0.86 -1.62
N ASN A 166 8.99 0.10 -2.29
CA ASN A 166 10.40 0.46 -2.11
C ASN A 166 10.56 1.97 -1.88
N CYS A 167 9.48 2.67 -1.49
CA CYS A 167 9.52 4.12 -1.33
C CYS A 167 10.37 4.52 -0.11
N GLN A 168 10.88 5.75 -0.14
CA GLN A 168 11.51 6.38 1.01
C GLN A 168 11.12 7.85 1.10
N GLY A 169 10.80 8.31 2.30
CA GLY A 169 10.57 9.72 2.59
C GLY A 169 9.45 10.31 1.75
N ASP A 170 9.78 11.28 0.88
CA ASP A 170 8.78 12.05 0.13
C ASP A 170 7.99 11.20 -0.87
N SER A 171 8.60 10.16 -1.45
CA SER A 171 7.91 9.26 -2.37
C SER A 171 6.85 8.42 -1.65
N CYS A 172 7.08 8.05 -0.39
CA CYS A 172 6.07 7.38 0.44
C CYS A 172 4.93 8.31 0.85
N ARG A 173 5.24 9.58 1.13
CA ARG A 173 4.24 10.58 1.55
C ARG A 173 3.40 11.07 0.38
N HIS A 174 3.99 11.17 -0.81
CA HIS A 174 3.38 11.72 -2.01
C HIS A 174 3.56 10.81 -3.24
N PRO A 175 3.04 9.56 -3.21
CA PRO A 175 3.31 8.56 -4.24
C PRO A 175 2.76 8.97 -5.62
N TRP A 176 1.63 9.68 -5.67
CA TRP A 176 1.12 10.22 -6.93
C TRP A 176 2.07 11.21 -7.58
N LYS A 177 2.66 12.12 -6.79
CA LYS A 177 3.66 13.07 -7.26
C LYS A 177 4.95 12.37 -7.68
N ALA A 178 5.31 11.27 -6.99
CA ALA A 178 6.45 10.45 -7.37
C ALA A 178 6.27 9.84 -8.77
N MET A 179 5.07 9.37 -9.13
CA MET A 179 4.76 8.84 -10.47
C MET A 179 4.45 9.92 -11.52
N PHE A 180 3.85 11.04 -11.11
CA PHE A 180 3.44 12.16 -11.96
C PHE A 180 4.15 13.43 -11.49
N PRO A 181 5.43 13.64 -11.85
CA PRO A 181 6.22 14.76 -11.34
C PRO A 181 5.65 16.14 -11.68
N SER A 182 4.90 16.24 -12.78
CA SER A 182 4.20 17.45 -13.22
C SER A 182 2.89 17.73 -12.47
N GLY A 183 2.42 16.79 -11.64
CA GLY A 183 1.31 17.00 -10.71
C GLY A 183 -0.10 16.88 -11.30
N GLU A 184 -0.26 16.32 -12.50
CA GLU A 184 -1.57 16.13 -13.13
C GLU A 184 -2.48 15.16 -12.37
N VAL A 185 -1.86 14.16 -11.72
CA VAL A 185 -2.54 13.16 -10.91
C VAL A 185 -2.13 13.34 -9.45
N THR A 186 -3.12 13.53 -8.58
CA THR A 186 -2.92 13.73 -7.14
C THR A 186 -3.78 12.78 -6.30
N SER A 187 -4.62 11.96 -6.95
CA SER A 187 -5.50 11.00 -6.29
C SER A 187 -5.87 9.87 -7.25
N LEU A 188 -6.40 8.76 -6.73
CA LEU A 188 -6.97 7.69 -7.53
C LEU A 188 -8.12 8.20 -8.41
N GLN A 189 -8.91 9.18 -7.95
CA GLN A 189 -9.96 9.80 -8.78
C GLN A 189 -9.41 10.37 -10.09
N HIS A 190 -8.26 11.05 -10.04
CA HIS A 190 -7.60 11.59 -11.24
C HIS A 190 -6.96 10.47 -12.05
N ALA A 191 -6.30 9.51 -11.38
CA ALA A 191 -5.68 8.37 -12.03
C ALA A 191 -6.69 7.56 -12.87
N LEU A 192 -7.94 7.45 -12.42
CA LEU A 192 -9.05 6.78 -13.11
C LEU A 192 -9.48 7.43 -14.44
N ALA A 193 -8.96 8.60 -14.82
CA ALA A 193 -9.20 9.16 -16.14
C ALA A 193 -8.65 8.23 -17.24
N THR A 194 -9.42 8.04 -18.31
CA THR A 194 -9.07 7.13 -19.40
C THR A 194 -7.86 7.59 -20.21
N SER A 195 -7.51 8.88 -20.13
CA SER A 195 -6.27 9.42 -20.73
C SER A 195 -4.99 8.80 -20.17
N TYR A 196 -5.06 8.16 -19.00
CA TYR A 196 -3.93 7.47 -18.38
C TYR A 196 -3.99 5.94 -18.53
N ASP A 197 -4.99 5.39 -19.23
CA ASP A 197 -5.17 3.93 -19.37
C ASP A 197 -3.94 3.26 -19.99
N GLU A 198 -3.36 3.86 -21.04
CA GLU A 198 -2.17 3.33 -21.72
C GLU A 198 -0.95 3.33 -20.80
N PHE A 199 -0.75 4.43 -20.06
CA PHE A 199 0.33 4.56 -19.08
C PHE A 199 0.24 3.46 -18.02
N PHE A 200 -0.90 3.32 -17.34
CA PHE A 200 -1.09 2.27 -16.32
C PHE A 200 -1.06 0.86 -16.91
N SER A 201 -1.44 0.68 -18.17
CA SER A 201 -1.34 -0.62 -18.84
C SER A 201 0.11 -1.01 -19.13
N SER A 202 0.97 -0.03 -19.38
CA SER A 202 2.41 -0.24 -19.64
C SER A 202 3.23 -0.56 -18.39
N GLN A 203 2.72 -0.27 -17.20
CA GLN A 203 3.41 -0.50 -15.94
C GLN A 203 3.69 -1.99 -15.72
N PRO A 204 4.86 -2.35 -15.17
CA PRO A 204 5.09 -3.71 -14.72
C PRO A 204 4.14 -4.02 -13.57
N TRP A 205 3.72 -5.27 -13.48
CA TRP A 205 2.90 -5.73 -12.37
C TRP A 205 3.75 -5.90 -11.12
N VAL A 206 3.15 -5.69 -9.95
CA VAL A 206 3.71 -6.18 -8.69
C VAL A 206 3.76 -7.70 -8.77
N SER A 207 4.95 -8.25 -8.59
CA SER A 207 5.20 -9.69 -8.57
C SER A 207 6.36 -9.97 -7.63
N PHE A 208 6.57 -11.23 -7.32
CA PHE A 208 7.66 -11.70 -6.48
C PHE A 208 8.37 -12.81 -7.24
N ASP A 209 9.70 -12.83 -7.16
CA ASP A 209 10.49 -13.93 -7.73
C ASP A 209 10.49 -15.13 -6.77
N GLU A 210 10.41 -14.87 -5.45
CA GLU A 210 10.31 -15.89 -4.41
C GLU A 210 9.49 -15.41 -3.21
N CYS A 211 8.76 -16.33 -2.57
CA CYS A 211 8.04 -16.10 -1.32
C CYS A 211 9.02 -16.16 -0.12
N THR A 212 9.77 -15.09 0.10
CA THR A 212 10.78 -15.02 1.16
C THR A 212 10.17 -14.77 2.53
N GLN A 213 10.87 -15.21 3.59
CA GLN A 213 10.49 -15.00 4.99
C GLN A 213 10.91 -13.61 5.53
N GLY A 214 11.37 -12.72 4.66
CA GLY A 214 11.80 -11.37 4.99
C GLY A 214 12.02 -10.57 3.72
N TYR A 215 12.20 -9.25 3.88
CA TYR A 215 12.45 -8.37 2.74
C TYR A 215 13.84 -8.62 2.15
N ILE A 216 13.87 -9.15 0.93
CA ILE A 216 15.09 -9.38 0.13
C ILE A 216 14.86 -8.69 -1.22
N PRO A 217 15.36 -7.45 -1.42
CA PRO A 217 15.03 -6.61 -2.58
C PRO A 217 15.18 -7.31 -3.92
N GLU A 218 16.18 -8.18 -4.06
CA GLU A 218 16.49 -8.90 -5.29
C GLU A 218 15.43 -9.95 -5.68
N LEU A 219 14.58 -10.34 -4.74
CA LEU A 219 13.53 -11.35 -4.93
C LEU A 219 12.11 -10.74 -4.93
N GLU A 220 12.01 -9.42 -4.81
CA GLU A 220 10.75 -8.68 -4.77
C GLU A 220 10.19 -8.36 -6.18
N GLY A 221 10.81 -8.86 -7.25
CA GLY A 221 10.38 -8.55 -8.62
C GLY A 221 10.53 -7.06 -8.99
N PRO A 222 9.70 -6.51 -9.90
CA PRO A 222 9.85 -5.15 -10.42
C PRO A 222 9.91 -4.08 -9.33
N ALA A 223 11.00 -3.33 -9.23
CA ALA A 223 11.27 -2.47 -8.07
C ALA A 223 10.46 -1.15 -8.04
N ARG A 224 10.17 -0.56 -9.20
CA ARG A 224 9.66 0.83 -9.31
C ARG A 224 8.72 1.00 -10.52
N PRO A 225 7.79 1.96 -10.48
CA PRO A 225 6.95 2.30 -11.62
C PRO A 225 7.73 3.11 -12.68
N TYR A 226 7.25 3.12 -13.91
CA TYR A 226 7.65 4.12 -14.89
C TYR A 226 7.06 5.49 -14.53
N LEU A 227 7.83 6.55 -14.77
CA LEU A 227 7.33 7.92 -14.60
C LEU A 227 6.42 8.33 -15.74
N TYR A 228 5.35 9.05 -15.41
CA TYR A 228 4.51 9.65 -16.42
C TYR A 228 5.26 10.82 -17.07
N GLN A 229 5.65 10.63 -18.32
CA GLN A 229 6.15 11.70 -19.17
C GLN A 229 4.95 12.26 -19.93
N GLY A 230 4.39 13.37 -19.43
CA GLY A 230 3.38 14.11 -20.18
C GLY A 230 3.92 14.58 -21.53
N SER A 231 3.07 15.11 -22.40
CA SER A 231 3.44 15.59 -23.73
C SER A 231 4.49 16.72 -23.78
N PHE A 232 4.95 17.22 -22.62
CA PHE A 232 5.90 18.32 -22.49
C PHE A 232 7.11 18.04 -21.57
N ALA A 233 7.25 16.85 -20.99
CA ALA A 233 8.36 16.56 -20.08
C ALA A 233 9.53 15.91 -20.84
N ARG A 234 10.64 16.65 -20.98
CA ARG A 234 11.95 16.05 -21.30
C ARG A 234 12.50 15.40 -20.04
N ASP A 235 12.88 14.14 -20.15
CA ASP A 235 13.82 13.42 -19.29
C ASP A 235 13.70 13.73 -17.79
N ALA A 236 12.51 13.49 -17.23
CA ALA A 236 12.42 13.30 -15.78
C ALA A 236 13.01 11.91 -15.47
N GLU A 237 14.24 11.90 -14.96
CA GLU A 237 14.90 10.69 -14.49
C GLU A 237 14.48 10.40 -13.05
N LEU A 238 14.22 9.12 -12.74
CA LEU A 238 13.97 8.66 -11.37
C LEU A 238 15.21 8.96 -10.52
N ARG A 239 15.07 9.77 -9.46
CA ARG A 239 16.18 9.98 -8.52
C ARG A 239 16.23 8.81 -7.56
N ASP A 240 17.34 8.07 -7.57
CA ASP A 240 17.57 6.92 -6.70
C ASP A 240 17.44 7.26 -5.21
N GLU A 241 17.71 8.52 -4.82
CA GLU A 241 17.66 9.00 -3.43
C GLU A 241 16.27 8.90 -2.75
N HIS A 242 15.19 8.64 -3.50
CA HIS A 242 13.83 8.51 -2.98
C HIS A 242 13.34 7.05 -2.90
N TRP A 243 14.21 6.08 -3.16
CA TRP A 243 13.87 4.67 -3.31
C TRP A 243 14.96 3.79 -2.71
N ILE A 244 14.55 2.75 -1.99
CA ILE A 244 15.44 1.75 -1.41
C ILE A 244 15.85 0.73 -2.48
#